data_AF-A0A0F9JFM7-F1
#
_entry.id   AF-A0A0F9JFM7-F1
#
_cell.length_a   1.000
_cell.length_b   1.000
_cell.length_c   1.000
_cell.angle_alpha   90.00
_cell.angle_beta   90.00
_cell.angle_gamma   90.00
#
_symmetry.space_group_name_H-M   'P 1'
#
loop_
_entity.id
_entity.type
_entity.pdbx_description
1 polymer ?
#
loop_
_entity_poly.entity_id
_entity_poly.type
_entity_poly.pdbx_seq_one_letter_code
_entity_poly.pdbx_strand_id
1 'polypeptide(L)'
;MAEQKKEEVKIDMRQATEAQMKLISELLEETQCKEIPPEYTNGKMVRTSANAYINYLMEYKTRDKAIRAANKQPASFDKIGFGMVYKLVWRYYVDVKKTPAMDMRTFQDTVIAEYTVFKQAQKACREHVEEGGFR
;
A
#
# COMPACT_ATOMS: atom_id res chain seq x y z
N MET A 1 -2.92 -20.83 51.48
CA MET A 1 -2.30 -19.49 51.44
C MET A 1 -1.27 -19.51 50.33
N ALA A 2 -1.48 -18.77 49.24
CA ALA A 2 -0.50 -18.61 48.18
C ALA A 2 -0.54 -17.15 47.75
N GLU A 3 0.36 -16.35 48.32
CA GLU A 3 0.58 -14.97 47.94
C GLU A 3 1.20 -14.95 46.53
N GLN A 4 0.40 -14.63 45.52
CA GLN A 4 0.93 -14.22 44.23
C GLN A 4 1.53 -12.82 44.40
N LYS A 5 2.86 -12.76 44.45
CA LYS A 5 3.63 -11.51 44.29
C LYS A 5 3.18 -10.84 42.98
N LYS A 6 2.42 -9.75 43.10
CA LYS A 6 2.30 -8.75 42.04
C LYS A 6 3.68 -8.15 41.86
N GLU A 7 4.37 -8.56 40.81
CA GLU A 7 5.59 -7.91 40.35
C GLU A 7 5.16 -6.55 39.81
N GLU A 8 5.29 -5.50 40.63
CA GLU A 8 5.07 -4.13 40.22
C GLU A 8 6.07 -3.81 39.12
N VAL A 9 5.58 -3.75 37.87
CA VAL A 9 6.34 -3.25 36.72
C VAL A 9 6.69 -1.79 37.03
N LYS A 10 7.90 -1.56 37.56
CA LYS A 10 8.48 -0.23 37.67
C LYS A 10 8.59 0.35 36.26
N ILE A 11 7.61 1.14 35.87
CA ILE A 11 7.64 1.88 34.60
C ILE A 11 8.83 2.84 34.70
N ASP A 12 9.86 2.58 33.90
CA ASP A 12 11.05 3.41 33.82
C ASP A 12 10.66 4.78 33.23
N MET A 13 10.38 5.76 34.10
CA MET A 13 9.99 7.12 33.73
C MET A 13 11.16 7.98 33.24
N ARG A 14 12.33 7.40 32.93
CA ARG A 14 13.44 8.14 32.35
C ARG A 14 13.02 8.76 31.01
N GLN A 15 13.60 9.92 30.71
CA GLN A 15 13.41 10.57 29.42
C GLN A 15 14.05 9.73 28.30
N ALA A 16 13.48 9.79 27.10
CA ALA A 16 14.09 9.20 25.91
C ALA A 16 15.48 9.78 25.67
N THR A 17 16.43 8.93 25.25
CA THR A 17 17.77 9.36 24.90
C THR A 17 17.79 10.05 23.54
N GLU A 18 18.81 10.87 23.30
CA GLU A 18 19.01 11.54 22.00
C GLU A 18 19.13 10.53 20.85
N ALA A 19 19.77 9.39 21.10
CA ALA A 19 19.87 8.29 20.14
C ALA A 19 18.49 7.67 19.80
N GLN A 20 17.61 7.52 20.80
CA GLN A 20 16.24 7.02 20.56
C GLN A 20 15.42 8.02 19.75
N MET A 21 15.52 9.31 20.08
CA MET A 21 14.83 10.37 19.35
C MET A 21 15.31 10.48 17.90
N LYS A 22 16.63 10.35 17.67
CA LYS A 22 17.22 10.34 16.32
C LYS A 22 16.73 9.14 15.51
N LEU A 23 16.74 7.94 16.10
CA LEU A 23 16.23 6.72 15.45
C LEU A 23 14.75 6.84 15.09
N ILE A 24 13.93 7.43 15.97
CA ILE A 24 12.51 7.69 15.67
C ILE A 24 12.38 8.63 14.47
N SER A 25 13.17 9.71 14.40
CA SER A 25 13.15 10.65 13.27
C SER A 25 13.52 9.95 11.95
N GLU A 26 14.61 9.17 11.95
CA GLU A 26 15.05 8.42 10.77
C GLU A 26 13.97 7.42 10.32
N LEU A 27 13.39 6.66 11.25
CA LEU A 27 12.33 5.71 10.93
C LEU A 27 11.06 6.40 10.43
N LEU A 28 10.72 7.60 10.91
CA LEU A 28 9.58 8.37 10.43
C LEU A 28 9.78 8.90 9.01
N GLU A 29 10.98 9.38 8.69
CA GLU A 29 11.32 9.81 7.33
C GLU A 29 11.24 8.62 6.35
N GLU A 30 11.78 7.47 6.74
CA GLU A 30 11.77 6.26 5.90
C GLU A 30 10.37 5.66 5.71
N THR A 31 9.59 5.58 6.80
CA THR A 31 8.26 4.94 6.76
C THR A 31 7.15 5.90 6.36
N GLN A 32 7.39 7.22 6.42
CA GLN A 32 6.38 8.27 6.26
C GLN A 32 5.13 8.03 7.11
N CYS A 33 5.31 7.42 8.28
CA CYS A 33 4.21 7.03 9.17
C CYS A 33 3.53 8.29 9.73
N LYS A 34 2.21 8.42 9.48
CA LYS A 34 1.38 9.53 9.99
C LYS A 34 0.60 9.18 11.27
N GLU A 35 0.58 7.91 11.65
CA GLU A 35 -0.30 7.40 12.70
C GLU A 35 0.52 6.64 13.73
N ILE A 36 0.86 7.35 14.80
CA ILE A 36 0.66 7.04 16.22
C ILE A 36 1.33 8.20 16.98
N PRO A 37 0.56 9.08 17.65
CA PRO A 37 1.17 10.11 18.47
C PRO A 37 1.85 9.43 19.68
N PRO A 38 3.15 9.67 19.92
CA PRO A 38 3.80 9.17 21.11
C PRO A 38 3.14 9.71 22.37
N GLU A 39 3.15 8.94 23.45
CA GLU A 39 2.80 9.48 24.76
C GLU A 39 3.90 10.41 25.27
N TYR A 40 3.55 11.67 25.49
CA TYR A 40 4.43 12.69 26.07
C TYR A 40 4.01 12.95 27.52
N THR A 41 4.96 12.90 28.44
CA THR A 41 4.75 13.34 29.83
C THR A 41 5.56 14.60 30.06
N ASN A 42 4.93 15.68 30.55
CA ASN A 42 5.57 16.99 30.75
C ASN A 42 6.30 17.52 29.50
N GLY A 43 5.71 17.32 28.32
CA GLY A 43 6.29 17.76 27.05
C GLY A 43 7.52 16.98 26.57
N LYS A 44 7.90 15.90 27.26
CA LYS A 44 9.01 15.03 26.87
C LYS A 44 8.56 13.58 26.70
N MET A 45 9.12 12.92 25.69
CA MET A 45 8.85 11.52 25.45
C MET A 45 9.52 10.67 26.53
N VAL A 46 8.76 9.75 27.12
CA VAL A 46 9.28 8.80 28.10
C VAL A 46 10.00 7.67 27.36
N ARG A 47 11.06 7.12 27.95
CA ARG A 47 11.89 6.08 27.36
C ARG A 47 11.11 4.82 26.99
N THR A 48 10.15 4.43 27.82
CA THR A 48 9.25 3.29 27.56
C THR A 48 8.39 3.55 26.32
N SER A 49 7.78 4.74 26.22
CA SER A 49 6.99 5.16 25.06
C SER A 49 7.85 5.26 23.80
N ALA A 50 9.08 5.78 23.90
CA ALA A 50 10.02 5.82 22.78
C ALA A 50 10.39 4.43 22.27
N ASN A 51 10.68 3.48 23.16
CA ASN A 51 10.96 2.10 22.78
C ASN A 51 9.76 1.41 22.13
N ALA A 52 8.56 1.60 22.69
CA ALA A 52 7.34 1.07 22.11
C ALA A 52 7.11 1.63 20.70
N TYR A 53 7.37 2.92 20.50
CA TYR A 53 7.22 3.58 19.21
C TYR A 53 8.28 3.13 18.19
N ILE A 54 9.53 2.95 18.60
CA ILE A 54 10.59 2.37 17.77
C ILE A 54 10.18 0.96 17.30
N ASN A 55 9.70 0.10 18.21
CA ASN A 55 9.27 -1.25 17.88
C ASN A 55 8.11 -1.23 16.88
N TYR A 56 7.12 -0.36 17.09
CA TYR A 56 6.02 -0.18 16.16
C TYR A 56 6.49 0.26 14.77
N LEU A 57 7.38 1.26 14.67
CA LEU A 57 7.90 1.73 13.38
C LEU A 57 8.71 0.66 12.65
N MET A 58 9.47 -0.16 13.39
CA MET A 58 10.21 -1.29 12.83
C MET A 58 9.27 -2.39 12.31
N GLU A 59 8.21 -2.74 13.05
CA GLU A 59 7.18 -3.67 12.60
C GLU A 59 6.45 -3.14 11.37
N TYR A 60 6.08 -1.85 11.37
CA TYR A 60 5.45 -1.18 10.25
C TYR A 60 6.33 -1.24 9.00
N LYS A 61 7.62 -0.90 9.12
CA LYS A 61 8.61 -1.01 8.03
C LYS A 61 8.70 -2.43 7.47
N THR A 62 8.68 -3.43 8.35
CA THR A 62 8.77 -4.84 7.96
C THR A 62 7.50 -5.29 7.24
N ARG A 63 6.32 -4.91 7.75
CA ARG A 63 5.01 -5.17 7.13
C ARG A 63 4.89 -4.49 5.77
N ASP A 64 5.28 -3.23 5.66
CA ASP A 64 5.27 -2.48 4.41
C ASP A 64 6.20 -3.15 3.37
N LYS A 65 7.40 -3.57 3.77
CA LYS A 65 8.31 -4.33 2.90
C LYS A 65 7.69 -5.66 2.43
N ALA A 66 6.99 -6.37 3.32
CA ALA A 66 6.31 -7.62 2.97
C ALA A 66 5.14 -7.39 2.00
N ILE A 67 4.33 -6.34 2.22
CA ILE A 67 3.23 -5.93 1.32
C ILE A 67 3.80 -5.56 -0.05
N ARG A 68 4.85 -4.73 -0.11
CA ARG A 68 5.52 -4.39 -1.37
C ARG A 68 6.05 -5.63 -2.07
N ALA A 69 6.67 -6.58 -1.36
CA ALA A 69 7.16 -7.82 -1.95
C ALA A 69 6.02 -8.72 -2.47
N ALA A 70 4.89 -8.79 -1.78
CA ALA A 70 3.71 -9.53 -2.21
C ALA A 70 3.05 -8.87 -3.44
N ASN A 71 2.92 -7.54 -3.44
CA ASN A 71 2.34 -6.76 -4.55
C ASN A 71 3.27 -6.67 -5.76
N LYS A 72 4.57 -6.93 -5.57
CA LYS A 72 5.53 -7.09 -6.67
C LYS A 72 5.30 -8.38 -7.47
N GLN A 73 4.38 -9.26 -7.07
CA GLN A 73 4.01 -10.40 -7.90
C GLN A 73 3.19 -9.93 -9.11
N PRO A 74 3.73 -10.01 -10.35
CA PRO A 74 3.08 -9.48 -11.55
C PRO A 74 1.81 -10.25 -11.98
N ALA A 75 1.51 -11.38 -11.35
CA ALA A 75 0.61 -12.40 -11.88
C ALA A 75 -0.90 -12.09 -11.74
N SER A 76 -1.32 -11.14 -10.90
CA SER A 76 -2.74 -10.80 -10.71
C SER A 76 -3.25 -9.78 -11.73
N PHE A 77 -2.41 -8.82 -12.16
CA PHE A 77 -2.80 -7.81 -13.14
C PHE A 77 -2.85 -8.32 -14.59
N ASP A 78 -2.13 -9.40 -14.91
CA ASP A 78 -2.01 -9.91 -16.29
C ASP A 78 -3.14 -10.82 -16.75
N LYS A 79 -4.07 -11.17 -15.85
CA LYS A 79 -5.20 -12.05 -16.21
C LYS A 79 -6.30 -11.33 -16.98
N ILE A 80 -6.29 -9.99 -17.03
CA ILE A 80 -7.20 -9.19 -17.84
C ILE A 80 -6.60 -9.07 -19.25
N GLY A 81 -7.14 -9.85 -20.19
CA GLY A 81 -6.60 -9.99 -21.54
C GLY A 81 -7.48 -9.39 -22.64
N PHE A 82 -6.97 -9.50 -23.87
CA PHE A 82 -7.61 -9.09 -25.13
C PHE A 82 -9.10 -9.48 -25.23
N GLY A 83 -9.48 -10.68 -24.76
CA GLY A 83 -10.87 -11.16 -24.80
C GLY A 83 -11.86 -10.33 -23.98
N MET A 84 -11.40 -9.62 -22.94
CA MET A 84 -12.28 -8.74 -22.15
C MET A 84 -12.52 -7.41 -22.87
N VAL A 85 -11.46 -6.82 -23.46
CA VAL A 85 -11.55 -5.62 -24.30
C VAL A 85 -12.44 -5.88 -25.52
N TYR A 86 -12.24 -7.01 -26.20
CA TYR A 86 -13.10 -7.44 -27.31
C TYR A 86 -14.59 -7.46 -26.92
N LYS A 87 -14.93 -8.07 -25.78
CA LYS A 87 -16.32 -8.15 -25.29
C LYS A 87 -16.89 -6.77 -24.94
N LEU A 88 -16.10 -5.87 -24.37
CA LEU A 88 -16.54 -4.52 -24.03
C LEU A 88 -16.85 -3.70 -25.28
N VAL A 89 -15.95 -3.71 -26.26
CA VAL A 89 -16.18 -3.06 -27.56
C VAL A 89 -17.41 -3.67 -28.22
N TRP A 90 -17.51 -4.99 -28.29
CA TRP A 90 -18.68 -5.68 -28.87
C TRP A 90 -19.99 -5.25 -28.20
N ARG A 91 -20.09 -5.28 -26.87
CA ARG A 91 -21.29 -4.86 -26.13
C ARG A 91 -21.63 -3.39 -26.34
N TYR A 92 -20.64 -2.51 -26.37
CA TYR A 92 -20.89 -1.09 -26.63
C TYR A 92 -21.57 -0.87 -28.00
N TYR A 93 -21.12 -1.58 -29.02
CA TYR A 93 -21.67 -1.39 -30.37
C TYR A 93 -22.97 -2.14 -30.63
N VAL A 94 -23.12 -3.35 -30.08
CA VAL A 94 -24.30 -4.20 -30.27
C VAL A 94 -25.43 -3.82 -29.32
N ASP A 95 -25.12 -3.61 -28.04
CA ASP A 95 -26.15 -3.41 -27.00
C ASP A 95 -26.53 -1.92 -26.85
N VAL A 96 -25.56 -1.00 -26.92
CA VAL A 96 -25.79 0.43 -26.59
C VAL A 96 -26.15 1.25 -27.82
N LYS A 97 -25.43 1.09 -28.92
CA LYS A 97 -25.61 1.97 -30.09
C LYS A 97 -26.70 1.54 -31.08
N LYS A 98 -27.30 0.35 -30.94
CA LYS A 98 -28.25 -0.25 -31.92
C LYS A 98 -27.82 0.04 -33.37
N THR A 99 -26.51 -0.07 -33.61
CA THR A 99 -25.89 0.41 -34.85
C THR A 99 -26.18 -0.59 -35.96
N PRO A 100 -26.50 -0.16 -37.20
CA PRO A 100 -26.42 -1.06 -38.34
C PRO A 100 -25.03 -1.69 -38.38
N ALA A 101 -24.97 -2.98 -38.72
CA ALA A 101 -23.80 -3.85 -38.59
C ALA A 101 -22.49 -3.10 -38.89
N MET A 102 -21.72 -2.82 -37.83
CA MET A 102 -20.41 -2.20 -37.94
C MET A 102 -19.52 -3.08 -38.83
N ASP A 103 -18.83 -2.46 -39.78
CA ASP A 103 -17.91 -3.19 -40.64
C ASP A 103 -16.81 -3.86 -39.81
N MET A 104 -16.47 -5.09 -40.19
CA MET A 104 -15.55 -5.94 -39.42
C MET A 104 -14.18 -5.28 -39.26
N ARG A 105 -13.74 -4.53 -40.29
CA ARG A 105 -12.47 -3.81 -40.23
C ARG A 105 -12.49 -2.70 -39.18
N THR A 106 -13.54 -1.88 -39.17
CA THR A 106 -13.72 -0.81 -38.17
C THR A 106 -13.80 -1.39 -36.76
N PHE A 107 -14.46 -2.52 -36.59
CA PHE A 107 -14.53 -3.21 -35.31
C PHE A 107 -13.14 -3.69 -34.84
N GLN A 108 -12.37 -4.33 -35.72
CA GLN A 108 -11.01 -4.77 -35.41
C GLN A 108 -10.08 -3.60 -35.05
N ASP A 109 -10.11 -2.52 -35.83
CA ASP A 109 -9.31 -1.33 -35.57
C ASP A 109 -9.65 -0.71 -34.20
N THR A 110 -10.93 -0.68 -33.86
CA THR A 110 -11.40 -0.18 -32.55
C THR A 110 -10.92 -1.08 -31.41
N VAL A 111 -11.03 -2.41 -31.55
CA VAL A 111 -10.53 -3.35 -30.54
C VAL A 111 -9.03 -3.19 -30.32
N ILE A 112 -8.24 -3.01 -31.38
CA ILE A 112 -6.79 -2.80 -31.29
C ILE A 112 -6.46 -1.49 -30.58
N ALA A 113 -7.16 -0.40 -30.91
CA ALA A 113 -6.96 0.90 -30.28
C ALA A 113 -7.26 0.84 -28.78
N GLU A 114 -8.43 0.30 -28.40
CA GLU A 114 -8.83 0.14 -27.00
C GLU A 114 -7.90 -0.79 -26.23
N TYR A 115 -7.42 -1.87 -26.88
CA TYR A 115 -6.46 -2.77 -26.25
C TYR A 115 -5.11 -2.08 -26.01
N THR A 116 -4.69 -1.20 -26.91
CA THR A 116 -3.45 -0.41 -26.74
C THR A 116 -3.56 0.53 -25.54
N VAL A 117 -4.67 1.25 -25.41
CA VAL A 117 -4.97 2.11 -24.25
C VAL A 117 -5.01 1.28 -22.96
N PHE A 118 -5.67 0.13 -22.99
CA PHE A 118 -5.73 -0.78 -21.86
C PHE A 118 -4.32 -1.24 -21.42
N LYS A 119 -3.44 -1.61 -22.35
CA LYS A 119 -2.05 -1.99 -22.03
C LYS A 119 -1.24 -0.83 -21.45
N GLN A 120 -1.46 0.40 -21.92
CA GLN A 120 -0.83 1.59 -21.34
C GLN A 120 -1.32 1.85 -19.90
N ALA A 121 -2.63 1.78 -19.67
CA ALA A 121 -3.20 1.91 -18.32
C ALA A 121 -2.68 0.80 -17.38
N GLN A 122 -2.61 -0.44 -17.86
CA GLN A 122 -2.05 -1.57 -17.11
C GLN A 122 -0.59 -1.31 -16.73
N LYS A 123 0.21 -0.71 -17.63
CA LYS A 123 1.60 -0.32 -17.34
C LYS A 123 1.67 0.80 -16.29
N ALA A 124 0.87 1.85 -16.44
CA ALA A 124 0.82 2.95 -15.48
C ALA A 124 0.38 2.49 -14.09
N CYS A 125 -0.59 1.56 -13.99
CA CYS A 125 -0.97 0.96 -12.72
C CYS A 125 0.18 0.16 -12.09
N ARG A 126 1.00 -0.55 -12.87
CA ARG A 126 2.19 -1.23 -12.34
C ARG A 126 3.22 -0.26 -11.81
N GLU A 127 3.54 0.78 -12.58
CA GLU A 127 4.47 1.83 -12.16
C GLU A 127 3.99 2.45 -10.85
N HIS A 128 2.70 2.77 -10.76
CA HIS A 128 2.10 3.29 -9.53
C HIS A 128 2.18 2.31 -8.34
N VAL A 129 1.95 1.01 -8.55
CA VAL A 129 2.12 -0.03 -7.50
C VAL A 129 3.58 -0.13 -7.06
N GLU A 130 4.52 -0.13 -8.01
CA GLU A 130 5.96 -0.20 -7.76
C GLU A 130 6.47 1.02 -6.98
N GLU A 131 5.90 2.19 -7.25
CA GLU A 131 6.16 3.44 -6.53
C GLU A 131 5.47 3.51 -5.15
N GLY A 132 4.66 2.51 -4.78
CA GLY A 132 3.99 2.43 -3.49
C GLY A 132 2.67 3.22 -3.42
N GLY A 133 1.96 3.34 -4.54
CA GLY A 133 0.69 4.05 -4.66
C GLY A 133 -0.52 3.39 -3.98
N PHE A 134 -0.40 2.12 -3.56
CA PHE A 134 -1.42 1.41 -2.78
C PHE A 134 -1.24 1.58 -1.25
N ARG A 135 -0.76 2.75 -0.82
CA ARG A 135 -0.72 3.12 0.61
C ARG A 135 -2.10 3.40 1.16
#